data_AF-A0A3E0WFG4-F1
#
_entry.id   AF-A0A3E0WFG4-F1
#
_cell.length_a   1.000
_cell.length_b   1.000
_cell.length_c   1.000
_cell.angle_alpha   90.00
_cell.angle_beta   90.00
_cell.angle_gamma   90.00
#
_symmetry.space_group_name_H-M   'P 1'
#
loop_
_entity.id
_entity.type
_entity.pdbx_description
1 polymer ?
#
loop_
_entity_poly.entity_id
_entity_poly.type
_entity_poly.pdbx_seq_one_letter_code
_entity_poly.pdbx_strand_id
1 'polypeptide(L)'
;MKVRCTILLDADRRPVESSPWLTVGNVYHVLTILTEQSGNKWFRVVTSERDGGAQSLGLYPAECFEVLTDFRPSSWRNREINGSVEVSPASWQAPGFWEDLYDGDPNANLIFEKERRLILEEEP
;
A
#
# COMPACT_ATOMS: atom_id res chain seq x y z
N MET A 1 5.24 4.13 7.52
CA MET A 1 5.72 2.75 7.70
C MET A 1 6.57 2.38 6.49
N LYS A 2 7.84 2.01 6.71
CA LYS A 2 8.78 1.55 5.68
C LYS A 2 9.03 0.05 5.83
N VAL A 3 9.09 -0.63 4.69
CA VAL A 3 9.35 -2.06 4.61
C VAL A 3 10.41 -2.34 3.55
N ARG A 4 11.30 -3.29 3.80
CA ARG A 4 12.26 -3.78 2.80
C ARG A 4 11.73 -5.06 2.19
N CYS A 5 11.68 -5.16 0.87
CA CYS A 5 11.34 -6.43 0.21
C CYS A 5 12.48 -7.44 0.41
N THR A 6 12.19 -8.60 0.98
CA THR A 6 13.18 -9.67 1.27
C THR A 6 12.95 -10.91 0.43
N ILE A 7 11.73 -11.11 -0.05
CA ILE A 7 11.36 -12.23 -0.92
C ILE A 7 10.27 -11.80 -1.91
N LEU A 8 10.26 -12.41 -3.08
CA LEU A 8 9.20 -12.25 -4.08
C LEU A 8 8.32 -13.50 -4.05
N LEU A 9 7.01 -13.28 -4.02
CA LEU A 9 6.02 -14.36 -4.03
C LEU A 9 5.08 -14.20 -5.23
N ASP A 10 4.68 -15.31 -5.84
CA ASP A 10 3.57 -15.35 -6.80
C ASP A 10 2.20 -15.32 -6.10
N ALA A 11 1.13 -15.45 -6.89
CA ALA A 11 -0.24 -15.48 -6.38
C ALA A 11 -0.53 -16.68 -5.47
N ASP A 12 0.20 -17.79 -5.63
CA ASP A 12 0.11 -19.01 -4.81
C ASP A 12 1.01 -18.95 -3.57
N ARG A 13 1.65 -17.80 -3.29
CA ARG A 13 2.66 -17.59 -2.24
C ARG A 13 3.92 -18.45 -2.41
N ARG A 14 4.28 -18.80 -3.64
CA ARG A 14 5.53 -19.51 -3.93
C ARG A 14 6.65 -18.51 -4.24
N PRO A 15 7.88 -18.75 -3.75
CA PRO A 15 9.02 -17.91 -4.09
C PRO A 15 9.28 -17.88 -5.61
N VAL A 16 9.55 -16.68 -6.13
CA VAL A 16 9.96 -16.46 -7.52
C VAL A 16 11.25 -15.67 -7.60
N GLU A 17 11.99 -15.83 -8.70
CA GLU A 17 13.30 -15.17 -8.87
C GLU A 17 13.18 -13.70 -9.27
N SER A 18 12.07 -13.30 -9.90
CA SER A 18 11.90 -11.94 -10.42
C SER A 18 10.44 -11.49 -10.40
N SER A 19 10.25 -10.17 -10.27
CA SER A 19 8.95 -9.50 -10.35
C SER A 19 9.12 -8.20 -11.12
N PRO A 20 8.18 -7.84 -12.01
CA PRO A 20 8.21 -6.55 -12.69
C PRO A 20 7.80 -5.38 -11.77
N TRP A 21 7.35 -5.67 -10.54
CA TRP A 21 6.73 -4.68 -9.65
C TRP A 21 7.46 -4.53 -8.30
N LEU A 22 8.10 -5.58 -7.81
CA LEU A 22 8.85 -5.60 -6.55
C LEU A 22 10.30 -5.98 -6.81
N THR A 23 11.20 -5.35 -6.07
CA THR A 23 12.65 -5.57 -6.14
C THR A 23 13.16 -5.95 -4.76
N VAL A 24 13.75 -7.14 -4.63
CA VAL A 24 14.39 -7.58 -3.38
C VAL A 24 15.49 -6.59 -2.98
N GLY A 25 15.55 -6.26 -1.70
CA GLY A 25 16.45 -5.26 -1.13
C GLY A 25 15.93 -3.82 -1.19
N ASN A 26 14.95 -3.53 -2.05
CA ASN A 26 14.39 -2.19 -2.15
C ASN A 26 13.47 -1.86 -0.96
N VAL A 27 13.43 -0.59 -0.58
CA VAL A 27 12.60 -0.07 0.52
C VAL A 27 11.37 0.62 -0.05
N TYR A 28 10.22 0.28 0.52
CA TYR A 28 8.91 0.77 0.11
C TYR A 28 8.21 1.44 1.28
N HIS A 29 7.43 2.49 0.99
CA HIS A 29 6.48 3.06 1.95
C HIS A 29 5.16 2.28 1.84
N VAL A 30 4.67 1.78 2.97
CA VAL A 30 3.36 1.15 3.06
C VAL A 30 2.30 2.25 3.11
N LEU A 31 1.34 2.15 2.21
CA LEU A 31 0.24 3.09 2.05
C LEU A 31 -1.04 2.58 2.71
N THR A 32 -1.24 1.26 2.75
CA THR A 32 -2.40 0.61 3.37
C THR A 32 -1.98 -0.75 3.92
N ILE A 33 -2.53 -1.10 5.08
CA ILE A 33 -2.45 -2.44 5.64
C ILE A 33 -3.84 -3.07 5.55
N LEU A 34 -3.95 -4.22 4.90
CA LEU A 34 -5.15 -5.04 4.94
C LEU A 34 -4.87 -6.28 5.77
N THR A 35 -5.69 -6.55 6.78
CA THR A 35 -5.66 -7.80 7.54
C THR A 35 -6.95 -8.55 7.25
N GLU A 36 -6.85 -9.67 6.56
CA GLU A 36 -7.99 -10.53 6.27
C GLU A 36 -8.51 -11.23 7.53
N GLN A 37 -9.74 -11.74 7.48
CA GLN A 37 -10.31 -12.57 8.54
C GLN A 37 -9.45 -13.81 8.87
N SER A 38 -8.71 -14.33 7.89
CA SER A 38 -7.77 -15.44 8.04
C SER A 38 -6.53 -15.08 8.89
N GLY A 39 -6.33 -13.79 9.18
CA GLY A 39 -5.11 -13.25 9.81
C GLY A 39 -4.01 -12.89 8.82
N ASN A 40 -4.17 -13.22 7.54
CA ASN A 40 -3.23 -12.83 6.50
C ASN A 40 -3.16 -11.30 6.40
N LYS A 41 -1.93 -10.78 6.38
CA LYS A 41 -1.69 -9.34 6.25
C LYS A 41 -1.12 -9.03 4.88
N TRP A 42 -1.58 -7.92 4.30
CA TRP A 42 -1.15 -7.42 3.02
C TRP A 42 -0.76 -5.95 3.12
N PHE A 43 0.25 -5.55 2.35
CA PHE A 43 0.72 -4.18 2.25
C PHE A 43 0.50 -3.63 0.85
N ARG A 44 -0.17 -2.47 0.76
CA ARG A 44 -0.25 -1.69 -0.47
C ARG A 44 0.97 -0.77 -0.54
N VAL A 45 1.72 -0.84 -1.64
CA VAL A 45 2.90 -0.02 -1.89
C VAL A 45 2.85 0.57 -3.30
N VAL A 46 3.60 1.65 -3.54
CA VAL A 46 3.88 2.15 -4.89
C VAL A 46 4.95 1.26 -5.53
N THR A 47 4.67 0.70 -6.70
CA THR A 47 5.54 -0.22 -7.43
C THR A 47 6.26 0.42 -8.62
N SER A 48 5.73 1.53 -9.13
CA SER A 48 6.46 2.39 -10.07
C SER A 48 6.04 3.83 -9.89
N GLU A 49 7.03 4.71 -9.75
CA GLU A 49 6.81 6.15 -9.77
C GLU A 49 6.71 6.62 -11.22
N ARG A 50 5.61 7.29 -11.58
CA ARG A 50 5.45 7.94 -12.88
C ARG A 50 5.29 9.43 -12.68
N ASP A 51 6.24 10.22 -13.19
CA ASP A 51 6.13 11.68 -13.17
C ASP A 51 4.90 12.12 -13.97
N GLY A 52 4.00 12.85 -13.32
CA GLY A 52 2.81 13.43 -13.95
C GLY A 52 1.71 12.43 -14.34
N GLY A 53 1.78 11.18 -13.86
CA GLY A 53 0.77 10.14 -14.12
C GLY A 53 0.34 9.38 -12.87
N ALA A 54 -0.71 8.57 -12.99
CA ALA A 54 -1.19 7.73 -11.88
C ALA A 54 -0.09 6.76 -11.42
N GLN A 55 0.18 6.75 -10.10
CA GLN A 55 1.13 5.84 -9.48
C GLN A 55 0.67 4.38 -9.68
N SER A 56 1.60 3.49 -10.03
CA SER A 56 1.27 2.06 -10.02
C SER A 56 1.31 1.55 -8.59
N LEU A 57 0.19 1.00 -8.14
CA LEU A 57 0.01 0.47 -6.79
C LEU A 57 -0.14 -1.04 -6.86
N GLY A 58 0.48 -1.75 -5.94
CA GLY A 58 0.29 -3.18 -5.77
C GLY A 58 0.02 -3.55 -4.32
N LEU A 59 -0.84 -4.56 -4.13
CA LEU A 59 -1.13 -5.16 -2.84
C LEU A 59 -0.38 -6.50 -2.76
N TYR A 60 0.50 -6.63 -1.78
CA TYR A 60 1.38 -7.80 -1.64
C TYR A 60 1.29 -8.42 -0.26
N PRO A 61 1.52 -9.74 -0.13
CA PRO A 61 1.59 -10.39 1.17
C PRO A 61 2.65 -9.72 2.05
N ALA A 62 2.35 -9.50 3.33
CA ALA A 62 3.29 -8.89 4.26
C ALA A 62 4.57 -9.75 4.42
N GLU A 63 4.48 -11.05 4.15
CA GLU A 63 5.59 -12.01 4.15
C GLU A 63 6.68 -11.67 3.11
N CYS A 64 6.36 -10.88 2.08
CA CYS A 64 7.36 -10.39 1.13
C CYS A 64 8.36 -9.41 1.75
N PHE A 65 8.11 -8.92 2.97
CA PHE A 65 8.82 -7.78 3.52
C PHE A 65 9.31 -7.94 4.97
N GLU A 66 10.43 -7.30 5.25
CA GLU A 66 10.91 -6.95 6.58
C GLU A 66 10.40 -5.54 6.95
N VAL A 67 9.83 -5.37 8.14
CA VAL A 67 9.40 -4.06 8.65
C VAL A 67 10.61 -3.30 9.19
N LEU A 68 10.92 -2.13 8.61
CA LEU A 68 12.01 -1.26 9.06
C LEU A 68 11.53 -0.24 10.08
N THR A 69 10.33 0.28 9.88
CA THR A 69 9.64 1.20 10.79
C THR A 69 8.17 0.80 10.86
N ASP A 70 7.56 0.87 12.03
CA ASP A 70 6.13 0.64 12.25
C ASP A 70 5.35 1.96 12.39
N PHE A 71 5.97 3.08 11.98
CA PHE A 71 5.40 4.42 12.07
C PHE A 71 4.05 4.50 11.36
N ARG A 72 3.03 4.95 12.10
CA ARG A 72 1.67 5.15 11.61
C ARG A 72 1.39 6.65 11.41
N PRO A 73 1.20 7.09 10.15
CA PRO A 73 0.84 8.47 9.85
C PRO A 73 -0.48 8.89 10.53
N SER A 74 -0.58 10.16 10.87
CA SER A 74 -1.66 10.79 11.62
C SER A 74 -3.02 10.68 10.93
N SER A 75 -3.02 10.57 9.59
CA SER A 75 -4.24 10.43 8.78
C SER A 75 -4.84 9.02 8.79
N TRP A 76 -4.09 8.01 9.27
CA TRP A 76 -4.52 6.62 9.21
C TRP A 76 -5.65 6.29 10.20
N ARG A 77 -6.64 5.54 9.73
CA ARG A 77 -7.77 5.04 10.53
C ARG A 77 -7.96 3.55 10.27
N ASN A 78 -8.52 2.86 11.26
CA ASN A 78 -8.98 1.49 11.08
C ASN A 78 -10.39 1.50 10.51
N ARG A 79 -10.67 0.60 9.57
CA ARG A 79 -12.00 0.30 9.06
C ARG A 79 -12.20 -1.20 9.00
N GLU A 80 -13.31 -1.66 9.57
CA GLU A 80 -13.72 -3.06 9.44
C GLU A 80 -14.59 -3.24 8.19
N ILE A 81 -14.28 -4.26 7.41
CA ILE A 81 -14.98 -4.62 6.17
C ILE A 81 -15.12 -6.15 6.14
N ASN A 82 -16.33 -6.66 6.37
CA ASN A 82 -16.65 -8.09 6.29
C ASN A 82 -15.67 -8.99 7.07
N GLY A 83 -15.31 -8.60 8.30
CA GLY A 83 -14.37 -9.34 9.16
C GLY A 83 -12.89 -9.13 8.82
N SER A 84 -12.57 -8.36 7.78
CA SER A 84 -11.22 -7.85 7.51
C SER A 84 -11.04 -6.45 8.09
N VAL A 85 -9.81 -6.07 8.37
CA VAL A 85 -9.44 -4.74 8.88
C VAL A 85 -8.53 -4.06 7.87
N GLU A 86 -8.96 -2.89 7.40
CA GLU A 86 -8.16 -1.98 6.61
C GLU A 86 -7.58 -0.90 7.54
N VAL A 87 -6.29 -0.59 7.39
CA VAL A 87 -5.63 0.56 8.02
C VAL A 87 -5.01 1.42 6.93
N SER A 88 -5.60 2.59 6.72
CA SER A 88 -5.26 3.53 5.63
C SER A 88 -5.74 4.94 5.99
N PRO A 89 -5.33 5.98 5.25
CA PRO A 89 -5.94 7.31 5.35
C PRO A 89 -7.47 7.25 5.28
N ALA A 90 -8.14 7.99 6.17
CA ALA A 90 -9.62 8.01 6.23
C ALA A 90 -10.28 8.39 4.90
N SER A 91 -9.64 9.27 4.13
CA SER A 91 -10.11 9.74 2.83
C SER A 91 -10.08 8.65 1.75
N TRP A 92 -9.17 7.68 1.84
CA TRP A 92 -9.11 6.54 0.92
C TRP A 92 -10.12 5.43 1.23
N GLN A 93 -10.73 5.49 2.41
CA GLN A 93 -11.76 4.55 2.85
C GLN A 93 -13.16 4.93 2.36
N ALA A 94 -13.30 6.06 1.67
CA ALA A 94 -14.55 6.46 1.07
C ALA A 94 -15.01 5.40 0.03
N PRO A 95 -16.30 5.04 -0.01
CA PRO A 95 -16.83 4.15 -1.05
C PRO A 95 -16.50 4.68 -2.45
N GLY A 96 -16.01 3.83 -3.35
CA GLY A 96 -15.68 4.21 -4.72
C GLY A 96 -14.30 4.86 -4.91
N PHE A 97 -13.57 5.18 -3.83
CA PHE A 97 -12.31 5.92 -3.95
C PHE A 97 -11.27 5.22 -4.84
N TRP A 98 -11.11 3.91 -4.69
CA TRP A 98 -10.11 3.17 -5.46
C TRP A 98 -10.53 3.08 -6.93
N GLU A 99 -11.80 2.85 -7.20
CA GLU A 99 -12.39 2.84 -8.54
C GLU A 99 -12.17 4.20 -9.22
N ASP A 100 -12.57 5.29 -8.57
CA ASP A 100 -12.39 6.66 -9.07
C ASP A 100 -10.90 6.97 -9.32
N LEU A 101 -10.00 6.53 -8.44
CA LEU A 101 -8.56 6.69 -8.61
C LEU A 101 -8.05 5.94 -9.86
N TYR A 102 -8.46 4.68 -10.05
CA TYR A 102 -8.04 3.87 -11.20
C TYR A 102 -8.68 4.34 -12.52
N ASP A 103 -9.88 4.90 -12.47
CA ASP A 103 -10.56 5.54 -13.60
C ASP A 103 -9.95 6.91 -13.95
N GLY A 104 -9.02 7.40 -13.14
CA GLY A 104 -8.29 8.64 -13.38
C GLY A 104 -9.06 9.89 -12.97
N ASP A 105 -10.02 9.78 -12.06
CA ASP A 105 -10.76 10.94 -11.54
C ASP A 105 -9.78 11.96 -10.93
N PRO A 106 -9.83 13.25 -11.36
CA PRO A 106 -8.91 14.26 -10.87
C PRO A 106 -8.99 14.50 -9.35
N ASN A 107 -10.17 14.39 -8.74
CA ASN A 107 -10.33 14.59 -7.30
C ASN A 107 -9.75 13.42 -6.51
N ALA A 108 -9.98 12.18 -6.96
CA ALA A 108 -9.38 11.00 -6.36
C ALA A 108 -7.85 11.06 -6.42
N ASN A 109 -7.28 11.50 -7.55
CA ASN A 109 -5.83 11.72 -7.69
C ASN A 109 -5.30 12.79 -6.72
N LEU A 110 -6.01 13.91 -6.56
CA LEU A 110 -5.62 14.96 -5.61
C LEU A 110 -5.66 14.47 -4.16
N ILE A 111 -6.68 13.70 -3.80
CA ILE A 111 -6.80 13.08 -2.46
C ILE A 111 -5.67 12.07 -2.25
N PHE A 112 -5.40 11.24 -3.24
CA PHE A 112 -4.32 10.25 -3.20
C PHE A 112 -2.96 10.92 -2.95
N GLU A 113 -2.58 11.90 -3.77
CA GLU A 113 -1.27 12.55 -3.63
C GLU A 113 -1.15 13.37 -2.34
N LYS A 114 -2.25 13.99 -1.88
CA LYS A 114 -2.26 14.70 -0.60
C LYS A 114 -1.92 13.75 0.56
N GLU A 115 -2.60 12.61 0.65
CA GLU A 115 -2.38 11.65 1.72
C GLU A 115 -1.04 10.93 1.58
N ARG A 116 -0.64 10.55 0.35
CA ARG A 116 0.68 9.97 0.09
C ARG A 116 1.79 10.89 0.58
N ARG A 117 1.70 12.19 0.28
CA ARG A 117 2.68 13.17 0.77
C ARG A 117 2.72 13.22 2.30
N LEU A 118 1.59 13.20 2.99
CA LEU A 118 1.56 13.13 4.46
C LEU A 118 2.24 11.86 4.99
N ILE A 119 2.00 10.71 4.36
CA ILE A 119 2.65 9.44 4.74
C ILE A 119 4.17 9.55 4.62
N LEU A 120 4.68 10.18 3.55
CA LEU A 120 6.11 10.35 3.32
C LEU A 120 6.75 11.41 4.24
N GLU A 121 6.06 12.53 4.47
CA GLU A 121 6.58 13.67 5.25
C GLU A 121 6.59 13.40 6.77
N GLU A 122 5.59 12.67 7.28
CA GLU A 122 5.52 12.36 8.71
C GLU A 122 6.45 11.21 9.11
N GLU A 123 6.93 10.42 8.15
CA GLU A 123 7.76 9.26 8.41
C GLU A 123 9.23 9.64 8.65
N PRO A 124 9.81 9.29 9.82
CA PRO A 124 11.20 9.60 10.16
C PRO A 124 12.24 8.83 9.33
#